data_AF-A0A845JZD1-F1
#
_entry.id   AF-A0A845JZD1-F1
#
_cell.length_a   1.000
_cell.length_b   1.000
_cell.length_c   1.000
_cell.angle_alpha   90.00
_cell.angle_beta   90.00
_cell.angle_gamma   90.00
#
_symmetry.space_group_name_H-M   'P 1'
#
loop_
_entity.id
_entity.type
_entity.pdbx_description
1 polymer ?
#
loop_
_entity_poly.entity_id
_entity_poly.type
_entity_poly.pdbx_seq_one_letter_code
_entity_poly.pdbx_strand_id
1 'polypeptide(L)'
;HFLYEYLPFFNKLRYPVKFIFMAVMILSIVAGLGDDYFKKELVGNKPEAKKWARLTLSLGFFCMFVFGMFNLFNEPLVAYFKSIGWDHPNYNETESNLFNIKRFLAFSSLFCLGLFLYSRQKFKHSYIQTALIALFISDLFFAHFMFYQKENYIEIQKVGKTTKFMQSDPEQFRFYVTLKTRKAVPSNIKDWEGIDMRKEKLLLDLIGNRSLYNIDGIGVTEQFRWKKILSLVKSAPPTDSLMLLNLMNVKYVVSIPPIDSPDFKLVHSVYPRVEDPEKNKEMERIVGIKIYENKNMLPRAFLVPNCKLVKNEGEYKRFFQDRLLKPKSLVLLEKQPEGFDCEKKINPDFKNQGSVKTNSYKSNTVDLEVNSPDRQFLFMSDSFYPGWKVFVDGNEKEILRANYLFRAVVIGPGEHQVRFEYDPLSFKLGLTITVITFLFCGIYLFQGRNRRKTQEISS
;
A
#
# COMPACT_ATOMS: atom_id res chain seq x y z
N HIS A 1 -7.09 -0.25 -19.80
CA HIS A 1 -6.85 -1.70 -19.83
C HIS A 1 -5.80 -2.10 -20.87
N PHE A 2 -5.87 -1.62 -22.12
CA PHE A 2 -4.94 -2.00 -23.21
C PHE A 2 -3.44 -2.02 -22.84
N LEU A 3 -2.87 -0.91 -22.34
CA LEU A 3 -1.45 -0.88 -21.97
C LEU A 3 -1.11 -1.89 -20.87
N TYR A 4 -2.01 -2.10 -19.90
CA TYR A 4 -1.80 -3.07 -18.83
C TYR A 4 -1.79 -4.51 -19.36
N GLU A 5 -2.62 -4.82 -20.36
CA GLU A 5 -2.73 -6.18 -20.91
C GLU A 5 -1.67 -6.48 -21.97
N TYR A 6 -1.33 -5.50 -22.81
CA TYR A 6 -0.55 -5.73 -24.02
C TYR A 6 0.85 -5.12 -24.01
N LEU A 7 1.13 -4.08 -23.21
CA LEU A 7 2.48 -3.51 -23.15
C LEU A 7 3.36 -4.37 -22.22
N PRO A 8 4.43 -5.00 -22.73
CA PRO A 8 5.30 -5.84 -21.90
C PRO A 8 5.80 -5.09 -20.67
N PHE A 9 5.80 -5.77 -19.53
CA PHE A 9 6.22 -5.26 -18.22
C PHE A 9 5.36 -4.15 -17.61
N PHE A 10 4.41 -3.55 -18.33
CA PHE A 10 3.57 -2.49 -17.80
C PHE A 10 2.65 -2.99 -16.67
N ASN A 11 2.17 -4.24 -16.76
CA ASN A 11 1.43 -4.91 -15.68
C ASN A 11 2.23 -5.14 -14.38
N LYS A 12 3.54 -4.88 -14.40
CA LYS A 12 4.40 -4.93 -13.21
C LYS A 12 4.41 -3.60 -12.46
N LEU A 13 4.01 -2.48 -13.09
CA LEU A 13 3.90 -1.13 -12.50
C LEU A 13 2.60 -0.97 -11.70
N ARG A 14 2.52 -1.68 -10.56
CA ARG A 14 1.30 -1.72 -9.72
C ARG A 14 1.18 -0.59 -8.69
N TYR A 15 2.24 0.15 -8.42
CA TYR A 15 2.28 1.23 -7.43
C TYR A 15 3.10 2.41 -7.95
N PRO A 16 2.80 3.66 -7.52
CA PRO A 16 3.49 4.86 -8.00
C PRO A 16 5.02 4.80 -7.92
N VAL A 17 5.56 4.19 -6.86
CA VAL A 17 7.02 4.06 -6.67
C VAL A 17 7.70 3.29 -7.81
N LYS A 18 6.98 2.39 -8.50
CA LYS A 18 7.55 1.63 -9.62
C LYS A 18 7.76 2.48 -10.88
N PHE A 19 7.16 3.67 -10.98
CA PHE A 19 7.49 4.60 -12.06
C PHE A 19 8.92 5.14 -11.94
N ILE A 20 9.55 5.06 -10.76
CA ILE A 20 10.97 5.37 -10.59
C ILE A 20 11.84 4.51 -11.51
N PHE A 21 11.45 3.26 -11.81
CA PHE A 21 12.19 2.42 -12.76
C PHE A 21 12.35 3.08 -14.14
N MET A 22 11.34 3.81 -14.62
CA MET A 22 11.41 4.51 -15.89
C MET A 22 12.36 5.70 -15.83
N ALA A 23 12.32 6.48 -14.74
CA ALA A 23 13.25 7.58 -14.52
C ALA A 23 14.70 7.06 -14.41
N VAL A 24 14.92 5.97 -13.66
CA VAL A 24 16.23 5.31 -13.55
C VAL A 24 16.69 4.78 -14.91
N MET A 25 15.81 4.17 -15.71
CA MET A 25 16.16 3.70 -17.05
C MET A 25 16.61 4.86 -17.96
N ILE A 26 15.89 5.99 -17.94
CA ILE A 26 16.26 7.19 -18.71
C ILE A 26 17.62 7.70 -18.25
N LEU A 27 17.84 7.82 -16.94
CA LEU A 27 19.13 8.23 -16.37
C LEU A 27 20.26 7.28 -16.79
N SER A 28 20.02 5.96 -16.81
CA SER A 28 21.00 4.97 -17.28
C SER A 28 21.32 5.12 -18.76
N ILE A 29 20.33 5.40 -19.62
CA ILE A 29 20.53 5.66 -21.05
C ILE A 29 21.37 6.94 -21.24
N VAL A 30 21.01 8.02 -20.53
CA VAL A 30 21.77 9.28 -20.58
C VAL A 30 23.19 9.09 -20.07
N ALA A 31 23.39 8.32 -19.00
CA ALA A 31 24.72 7.96 -18.51
C ALA A 31 25.52 7.15 -19.54
N GLY A 32 24.89 6.20 -20.23
CA GLY A 32 25.52 5.44 -21.32
C GLY A 32 25.90 6.30 -22.53
N LEU A 33 25.05 7.26 -22.92
CA LEU A 33 25.38 8.26 -23.95
C LEU A 33 26.54 9.16 -23.51
N GLY A 34 26.57 9.54 -22.23
CA GLY A 34 27.69 10.28 -21.63
C GLY A 34 28.99 9.49 -21.67
N ASP A 35 28.95 8.20 -21.38
CA ASP A 35 30.12 7.30 -21.46
C ASP A 35 30.61 7.13 -22.91
N ASP A 36 29.71 6.97 -23.89
CA ASP A 36 30.10 6.90 -25.31
C ASP A 36 30.76 8.21 -25.80
N TYR A 37 30.21 9.35 -25.40
CA TYR A 37 30.83 10.65 -25.66
C TYR A 37 32.22 10.75 -25.00
N PHE A 38 32.33 10.37 -23.72
CA PHE A 38 33.58 10.39 -22.97
C PHE A 38 34.66 9.49 -23.60
N LYS A 39 34.28 8.30 -24.08
CA LYS A 39 35.16 7.38 -24.81
C LYS A 39 35.76 8.02 -26.06
N LYS A 40 34.93 8.67 -26.88
CA LYS A 40 35.38 9.34 -28.11
C LYS A 40 36.36 10.47 -27.80
N GLU A 41 36.08 11.28 -26.79
CA GLU A 41 36.95 12.37 -26.36
C GLU A 41 38.28 11.88 -25.76
N LEU A 42 38.27 10.77 -25.02
CA LEU A 42 39.46 10.12 -24.46
C LEU A 42 40.38 9.55 -25.54
N VAL A 43 39.81 8.88 -26.56
CA VAL A 43 40.57 8.38 -27.72
C VAL A 43 41.21 9.54 -28.47
N GLY A 44 40.54 10.69 -28.55
CA GLY A 44 41.07 11.94 -29.11
C GLY A 44 42.14 12.64 -28.27
N ASN A 45 42.55 12.09 -27.11
CA ASN A 45 43.58 12.62 -26.21
C ASN A 45 43.36 14.08 -25.74
N LYS A 46 42.09 14.53 -25.72
CA LYS A 46 41.75 15.91 -25.39
C LYS A 46 42.01 16.24 -23.91
N PRO A 47 42.43 17.49 -23.59
CA PRO A 47 42.76 17.89 -22.23
C PRO A 47 41.57 17.82 -21.26
N GLU A 48 40.35 18.09 -21.74
CA GLU A 48 39.12 18.00 -20.96
C GLU A 48 38.86 16.56 -20.49
N ALA A 49 39.05 15.57 -21.36
CA ALA A 49 38.87 14.16 -21.02
C ALA A 49 39.83 13.71 -19.90
N LYS A 50 41.08 14.22 -19.90
CA LYS A 50 42.05 13.97 -18.82
C LYS A 50 41.68 14.64 -17.50
N LYS A 51 41.01 15.80 -17.55
CA LYS A 51 40.49 16.48 -16.35
C LYS A 51 39.38 15.64 -15.72
N TRP A 52 38.42 15.19 -16.53
CA TRP A 52 37.33 14.33 -16.08
C TRP A 52 37.83 13.00 -15.50
N ALA A 53 38.78 12.34 -16.16
CA ALA A 53 39.38 11.11 -15.62
C ALA A 53 40.00 11.31 -14.22
N ARG A 54 40.73 12.41 -14.01
CA ARG A 54 41.29 12.74 -12.69
C ARG A 54 40.20 13.01 -11.67
N LEU A 55 39.16 13.75 -12.05
CA LEU A 55 38.03 14.02 -11.17
C LEU A 55 37.33 12.72 -10.74
N THR A 56 37.11 11.79 -11.67
CA THR A 56 36.53 10.47 -11.37
C THR A 56 37.39 9.70 -10.39
N LEU A 57 38.72 9.70 -10.56
CA LEU A 57 39.62 9.06 -9.60
C LEU A 57 39.56 9.72 -8.22
N SER A 58 39.59 11.05 -8.17
CA SER A 58 39.48 11.82 -6.91
C SER A 58 38.16 11.52 -6.19
N LEU A 59 37.06 11.42 -6.93
CA LEU A 59 35.76 11.00 -6.38
C LEU A 59 35.83 9.58 -5.83
N GLY A 60 36.47 8.65 -6.54
CA GLY A 60 36.68 7.28 -6.06
C GLY A 60 37.47 7.24 -4.74
N PHE A 61 38.57 7.99 -4.66
CA PHE A 61 39.35 8.11 -3.42
C PHE A 61 38.54 8.73 -2.28
N PHE A 62 37.75 9.76 -2.56
CA PHE A 62 36.86 10.35 -1.58
C PHE A 62 35.84 9.32 -1.07
N CYS A 63 35.20 8.57 -1.95
CA CYS A 63 34.29 7.49 -1.57
C CYS A 63 34.99 6.44 -0.69
N MET A 64 36.20 6.03 -1.05
CA MET A 64 36.99 5.07 -0.27
C MET A 64 37.38 5.61 1.10
N PHE A 65 37.76 6.88 1.17
CA PHE A 65 38.08 7.56 2.42
C PHE A 65 36.87 7.61 3.35
N VAL A 66 35.71 8.05 2.84
CA VAL A 66 34.45 8.07 3.61
C VAL A 66 34.04 6.66 4.04
N PHE A 67 34.19 5.65 3.16
CA PHE A 67 33.98 4.25 3.53
C PHE A 67 34.87 3.82 4.69
N GLY A 68 36.17 4.15 4.64
CA GLY A 68 37.11 3.86 5.72
C GLY A 68 36.70 4.52 7.04
N MET A 69 36.31 5.81 7.00
CA MET A 69 35.81 6.53 8.16
C MET A 69 34.55 5.89 8.75
N PHE A 70 33.61 5.47 7.91
CA PHE A 70 32.37 4.83 8.35
C PHE A 70 32.60 3.44 8.97
N ASN A 71 33.67 2.74 8.58
CA ASN A 71 34.06 1.49 9.21
C ASN A 71 34.80 1.73 10.53
N LEU A 72 35.74 2.66 10.55
CA LEU A 72 36.54 2.98 11.75
C LEU A 72 35.66 3.53 12.89
N PHE A 73 34.66 4.34 12.57
CA PHE A 73 33.76 4.97 13.53
C PHE A 73 32.35 4.37 13.52
N ASN A 74 32.20 3.05 13.26
CA ASN A 74 30.89 2.41 13.17
C ASN A 74 30.02 2.64 14.43
N GLU A 75 30.50 2.21 15.59
CA GLU A 75 29.72 2.27 16.84
C GLU A 75 29.35 3.71 17.23
N PRO A 76 30.29 4.69 17.20
CA PRO A 76 29.94 6.09 17.47
C PRO A 76 28.90 6.66 16.49
N LEU A 77 29.02 6.32 15.20
CA LEU A 77 28.05 6.77 14.19
C LEU A 77 26.67 6.17 14.43
N VAL A 78 26.58 4.87 14.71
CA VAL A 78 25.31 4.20 15.04
C VAL A 78 24.68 4.88 16.26
N ALA A 79 25.43 5.06 17.34
CA ALA A 79 24.93 5.70 18.56
C ALA A 79 24.46 7.14 18.31
N TYR A 80 25.20 7.91 17.50
CA TYR A 80 24.83 9.27 17.12
C TYR A 80 23.54 9.31 16.30
N PHE A 81 23.41 8.47 15.26
CA PHE A 81 22.20 8.45 14.43
C PHE A 81 20.98 8.02 15.24
N LYS A 82 21.13 7.05 16.16
CA LYS A 82 20.06 6.67 17.08
C LYS A 82 19.66 7.81 18.02
N SER A 83 20.63 8.59 18.54
CA SER A 83 20.34 9.68 19.47
C SER A 83 19.56 10.84 18.82
N ILE A 84 19.75 11.08 17.53
CA ILE A 84 18.96 12.07 16.77
C ILE A 84 17.66 11.50 16.19
N GLY A 85 17.29 10.27 16.56
CA GLY A 85 16.05 9.63 16.13
C GLY A 85 16.06 9.08 14.70
N TRP A 86 17.24 8.87 14.11
CA TRP A 86 17.44 8.29 12.79
C TRP A 86 17.39 6.75 12.82
N ASP A 87 16.40 6.21 13.53
CA ASP A 87 16.23 4.77 13.75
C ASP A 87 14.76 4.34 13.70
N HIS A 88 14.53 3.02 13.71
CA HIS A 88 13.19 2.45 13.76
C HIS A 88 12.41 2.96 15.00
N PRO A 89 11.13 3.36 14.87
CA PRO A 89 10.20 3.13 13.76
C PRO A 89 10.11 4.23 12.71
N ASN A 90 10.77 5.37 12.92
CA ASN A 90 10.64 6.52 12.02
C ASN A 90 11.43 6.30 10.71
N TYR A 91 12.53 5.57 10.79
CA TYR A 91 13.37 5.17 9.66
C TYR A 91 13.63 3.66 9.69
N ASN A 92 14.32 3.14 8.68
CA ASN A 92 14.88 1.79 8.78
C ASN A 92 15.93 1.73 9.89
N GLU A 93 16.22 0.52 10.37
CA GLU A 93 17.31 0.29 11.33
C GLU A 93 18.60 0.99 10.89
N THR A 94 19.20 1.73 11.81
CA THR A 94 20.39 2.56 11.58
C THR A 94 21.53 1.73 11.00
N GLU A 95 21.74 0.55 11.56
CA GLU A 95 22.76 -0.42 11.15
C GLU A 95 22.55 -0.85 9.69
N SER A 96 21.30 -1.13 9.30
CA SER A 96 20.95 -1.47 7.93
C SER A 96 21.19 -0.31 6.96
N ASN A 97 20.90 0.93 7.36
CA ASN A 97 21.18 2.11 6.53
C ASN A 97 22.69 2.33 6.37
N LEU A 98 23.45 2.26 7.46
CA LEU A 98 24.91 2.41 7.41
C LEU A 98 25.56 1.30 6.60
N PHE A 99 25.10 0.06 6.72
CA PHE A 99 25.56 -1.03 5.87
C PHE A 99 25.39 -0.71 4.37
N ASN A 100 24.21 -0.23 3.97
CA ASN A 100 23.94 0.12 2.57
C ASN A 100 24.78 1.33 2.09
N ILE A 101 24.99 2.34 2.94
CA ILE A 101 25.87 3.48 2.61
C ILE A 101 27.31 3.01 2.41
N LYS A 102 27.83 2.18 3.32
CA LYS A 102 29.18 1.60 3.19
C LYS A 102 29.32 0.79 1.91
N ARG A 103 28.35 -0.06 1.58
CA ARG A 103 28.33 -0.82 0.33
C ARG A 103 28.38 0.11 -0.88
N PHE A 104 27.49 1.12 -0.93
CA PHE A 104 27.45 2.10 -2.00
C PHE A 104 28.80 2.82 -2.20
N LEU A 105 29.44 3.26 -1.11
CA LEU A 105 30.74 3.94 -1.16
C LEU A 105 31.86 3.02 -1.69
N ALA A 106 31.90 1.77 -1.22
CA ALA A 106 32.89 0.79 -1.65
C ALA A 106 32.75 0.47 -3.16
N PHE A 107 31.54 0.16 -3.62
CA PHE A 107 31.29 -0.13 -5.03
C PHE A 107 31.50 1.10 -5.91
N SER A 108 31.10 2.29 -5.47
CA SER A 108 31.34 3.55 -6.21
C SER A 108 32.82 3.85 -6.35
N SER A 109 33.62 3.60 -5.31
CA SER A 109 35.08 3.73 -5.35
C SER A 109 35.71 2.81 -6.40
N LEU A 110 35.36 1.52 -6.38
CA LEU A 110 35.85 0.53 -7.33
C LEU A 110 35.40 0.84 -8.77
N PHE A 111 34.16 1.31 -8.94
CA PHE A 111 33.64 1.71 -10.25
C PHE A 111 34.37 2.93 -10.80
N CYS A 112 34.61 3.96 -9.97
CA CYS A 112 35.40 5.13 -10.32
C CYS A 112 36.84 4.78 -10.69
N LEU A 113 37.47 3.86 -9.94
CA LEU A 113 38.79 3.34 -10.26
C LEU A 113 38.78 2.64 -11.62
N GLY A 114 37.79 1.78 -11.89
CA GLY A 114 37.66 1.11 -13.19
C GLY A 114 37.46 2.09 -14.35
N LEU A 115 36.62 3.12 -14.20
CA LEU A 115 36.46 4.18 -15.20
C LEU A 115 37.76 4.95 -15.44
N PHE A 116 38.52 5.25 -14.38
CA PHE A 116 39.82 5.89 -14.51
C PHE A 116 40.82 4.98 -15.25
N LEU A 117 40.90 3.71 -14.88
CA LEU A 117 41.79 2.74 -15.56
C LEU A 117 41.40 2.59 -17.03
N TYR A 118 40.11 2.63 -17.34
CA TYR A 118 39.60 2.60 -18.71
C TYR A 118 40.07 3.82 -19.51
N SER A 119 40.24 4.96 -18.85
CA SER A 119 40.75 6.19 -19.46
C SER A 119 42.25 6.13 -19.80
N ARG A 120 42.98 5.09 -19.36
CA ARG A 120 44.43 4.99 -19.51
C ARG A 120 44.77 3.99 -20.62
N GLN A 121 45.46 4.49 -21.65
CA GLN A 121 45.91 3.69 -22.81
C GLN A 121 46.79 2.47 -22.46
N LYS A 122 47.38 2.43 -21.26
CA LYS A 122 48.21 1.32 -20.78
C LYS A 122 47.42 0.02 -20.56
N PHE A 123 46.12 0.11 -20.29
CA PHE A 123 45.30 -1.05 -19.95
C PHE A 123 44.39 -1.47 -21.11
N LYS A 124 44.20 -2.78 -21.28
CA LYS A 124 43.27 -3.29 -22.29
C LYS A 124 41.83 -2.99 -21.86
N HIS A 125 41.15 -2.18 -22.67
CA HIS A 125 39.78 -1.72 -22.43
C HIS A 125 38.78 -2.87 -22.19
N SER A 126 38.93 -3.98 -22.92
CA SER A 126 38.04 -5.15 -22.79
C SER A 126 38.08 -5.77 -21.39
N TYR A 127 39.27 -5.92 -20.79
CA TYR A 127 39.38 -6.48 -19.43
C TYR A 127 38.74 -5.57 -18.39
N ILE A 128 38.90 -4.25 -18.52
CA ILE A 128 38.31 -3.29 -17.60
C ILE A 128 36.79 -3.27 -17.72
N GLN A 129 36.26 -3.32 -18.95
CA GLN A 129 34.81 -3.42 -19.18
C GLN A 129 34.24 -4.69 -18.55
N THR A 130 34.86 -5.84 -18.76
CA THR A 130 34.43 -7.09 -18.13
C THR A 130 34.48 -7.00 -16.61
N ALA A 131 35.52 -6.39 -16.04
CA ALA A 131 35.64 -6.19 -14.59
C ALA A 131 34.54 -5.26 -14.04
N LEU A 132 34.23 -4.16 -14.73
CA LEU A 132 33.16 -3.23 -14.35
C LEU A 132 31.78 -3.91 -14.42
N ILE A 133 31.53 -4.70 -15.46
CA ILE A 133 30.29 -5.49 -15.59
C ILE A 133 30.18 -6.50 -14.46
N ALA A 134 31.26 -7.24 -14.16
CA ALA A 134 31.29 -8.21 -13.08
C ALA A 134 31.09 -7.55 -11.71
N LEU A 135 31.69 -6.38 -11.48
CA LEU A 135 31.51 -5.58 -10.27
C LEU A 135 30.05 -5.15 -10.10
N PHE A 136 29.42 -4.66 -11.17
CA PHE A 136 28.02 -4.27 -11.17
C PHE A 136 27.08 -5.45 -10.91
N ILE A 137 27.31 -6.58 -11.58
CA ILE A 137 26.56 -7.83 -11.33
C ILE A 137 26.71 -8.26 -9.88
N SER A 138 27.93 -8.15 -9.32
CA SER A 138 28.19 -8.51 -7.92
C SER A 138 27.44 -7.61 -6.94
N ASP A 139 27.43 -6.28 -7.14
CA ASP A 139 26.63 -5.37 -6.29
C ASP A 139 25.16 -5.76 -6.32
N LEU A 140 24.58 -5.90 -7.53
CA LEU A 140 23.17 -6.27 -7.68
C LEU A 140 22.84 -7.63 -7.08
N PHE A 141 23.74 -8.60 -7.22
CA PHE A 141 23.58 -9.93 -6.66
C PHE A 141 23.60 -9.89 -5.13
N PHE A 142 24.63 -9.32 -4.51
CA PHE A 142 24.74 -9.27 -3.06
C PHE A 142 23.70 -8.37 -2.40
N ALA A 143 23.29 -7.29 -3.07
CA ALA A 143 22.24 -6.40 -2.59
C ALA A 143 20.92 -7.11 -2.33
N HIS A 144 20.61 -8.15 -3.11
CA HIS A 144 19.33 -8.85 -3.05
C HIS A 144 19.46 -10.34 -2.77
N PHE A 145 20.64 -10.80 -2.35
CA PHE A 145 20.92 -12.23 -2.17
C PHE A 145 19.88 -12.92 -1.27
N MET A 146 19.50 -12.24 -0.19
CA MET A 146 18.48 -12.70 0.77
C MET A 146 17.07 -12.81 0.16
N PHE A 147 16.80 -12.14 -0.95
CA PHE A 147 15.50 -12.14 -1.65
C PHE A 147 15.42 -13.12 -2.82
N TYR A 148 16.52 -13.76 -3.22
CA TYR A 148 16.52 -14.72 -4.34
C TYR A 148 16.04 -16.13 -3.98
N GLN A 149 15.39 -16.29 -2.82
CA GLN A 149 14.83 -17.58 -2.44
C GLN A 149 13.81 -18.04 -3.47
N LYS A 150 14.04 -19.22 -4.04
CA LYS A 150 13.10 -19.87 -4.97
C LYS A 150 12.08 -20.65 -4.16
N GLU A 151 10.82 -20.35 -4.38
CA GLU A 151 9.69 -21.10 -3.82
C GLU A 151 8.77 -21.55 -4.96
N ASN A 152 8.13 -22.70 -4.78
CA ASN A 152 7.22 -23.24 -5.80
C ASN A 152 5.94 -22.39 -5.84
N TYR A 153 5.59 -21.84 -7.02
CA TYR A 153 4.41 -20.99 -7.18
C TYR A 153 3.11 -21.68 -6.76
N ILE A 154 2.94 -22.97 -7.09
CA ILE A 154 1.74 -23.73 -6.74
C ILE A 154 1.65 -23.86 -5.21
N GLU A 155 2.75 -24.15 -4.53
CA GLU A 155 2.80 -24.23 -3.08
C GLU A 155 2.49 -22.87 -2.43
N ILE A 156 3.02 -21.77 -2.98
CA ILE A 156 2.72 -20.40 -2.49
C ILE A 156 1.23 -20.06 -2.64
N GLN A 157 0.55 -20.54 -3.69
CA GLN A 157 -0.86 -20.27 -3.90
C GLN A 157 -1.80 -21.13 -3.03
N LYS A 158 -1.30 -22.17 -2.36
CA LYS A 158 -2.12 -22.95 -1.42
C LYS A 158 -2.52 -22.07 -0.25
N VAL A 159 -3.78 -22.25 0.16
CA VAL A 159 -4.39 -21.53 1.28
C VAL A 159 -4.75 -22.50 2.39
N GLY A 160 -4.61 -22.03 3.62
CA GLY A 160 -4.85 -22.76 4.84
C GLY A 160 -6.32 -22.88 5.16
N LYS A 161 -6.62 -23.56 6.27
CA LYS A 161 -8.02 -23.82 6.66
C LYS A 161 -8.77 -22.54 7.01
N THR A 162 -8.11 -21.58 7.67
CA THR A 162 -8.72 -20.30 8.06
C THR A 162 -9.17 -19.48 6.84
N THR A 163 -8.32 -19.42 5.82
CA THR A 163 -8.60 -18.66 4.59
C THR A 163 -9.73 -19.31 3.81
N LYS A 164 -9.74 -20.64 3.69
CA LYS A 164 -10.84 -21.37 3.05
C LYS A 164 -12.17 -21.16 3.74
N PHE A 165 -12.19 -21.16 5.08
CA PHE A 165 -13.39 -20.87 5.85
C PHE A 165 -13.97 -19.50 5.49
N MET A 166 -13.17 -18.43 5.55
CA MET A 166 -13.67 -17.09 5.19
C MET A 166 -14.09 -16.97 3.72
N GLN A 167 -13.40 -17.65 2.80
CA GLN A 167 -13.78 -17.63 1.37
C GLN A 167 -15.09 -18.36 1.07
N SER A 168 -15.56 -19.22 1.97
CA SER A 168 -16.84 -19.91 1.80
C SER A 168 -18.06 -19.04 2.13
N ASP A 169 -17.84 -17.90 2.80
CA ASP A 169 -18.89 -16.93 3.09
C ASP A 169 -19.14 -16.04 1.85
N PRO A 170 -20.37 -16.04 1.28
CA PRO A 170 -20.69 -15.28 0.08
C PRO A 170 -20.87 -13.78 0.34
N GLU A 171 -21.01 -13.36 1.60
CA GLU A 171 -21.19 -11.95 1.93
C GLU A 171 -19.91 -11.14 1.72
N GLN A 172 -20.08 -9.86 1.41
CA GLN A 172 -18.96 -8.93 1.38
C GLN A 172 -18.72 -8.36 2.78
N PHE A 173 -17.57 -8.71 3.37
CA PHE A 173 -17.19 -8.26 4.70
C PHE A 173 -15.70 -7.89 4.79
N ARG A 174 -15.35 -7.20 5.87
CA ARG A 174 -13.97 -7.09 6.33
C ARG A 174 -13.68 -8.07 7.45
N PHE A 175 -12.41 -8.42 7.62
CA PHE A 175 -11.93 -9.11 8.81
C PHE A 175 -10.82 -8.30 9.49
N TYR A 176 -10.58 -8.61 10.75
CA TYR A 176 -9.55 -7.98 11.57
C TYR A 176 -8.67 -9.05 12.23
N VAL A 177 -7.35 -8.87 12.18
CA VAL A 177 -6.40 -9.69 12.94
C VAL A 177 -5.96 -8.91 14.16
N THR A 178 -6.19 -9.46 15.36
CA THR A 178 -5.88 -8.74 16.60
C THR A 178 -4.40 -8.38 16.71
N LEU A 179 -4.09 -7.26 17.36
CA LEU A 179 -2.70 -6.82 17.56
C LEU A 179 -1.88 -7.87 18.32
N LYS A 180 -2.47 -8.55 19.31
CA LYS A 180 -1.81 -9.64 20.05
C LYS A 180 -1.46 -10.79 19.11
N THR A 181 -2.36 -11.19 18.23
CA THR A 181 -2.09 -12.22 17.21
C THR A 181 -1.00 -11.82 16.25
N ARG A 182 -1.01 -10.58 15.74
CA ARG A 182 0.06 -10.09 14.85
C ARG A 182 1.44 -10.12 15.51
N LYS A 183 1.51 -9.83 16.81
CA LYS A 183 2.76 -9.87 17.58
C LYS A 183 3.18 -11.29 17.94
N ALA A 184 2.23 -12.21 18.11
CA ALA A 184 2.49 -13.59 18.49
C ALA A 184 3.04 -14.44 17.33
N VAL A 185 2.82 -14.04 16.08
CA VAL A 185 3.21 -14.80 14.89
C VAL A 185 4.37 -14.10 14.18
N PRO A 186 5.59 -14.66 14.22
CA PRO A 186 6.73 -14.13 13.47
C PRO A 186 6.52 -14.30 11.97
N SER A 187 6.82 -13.25 11.20
CA SER A 187 6.59 -13.19 9.75
C SER A 187 7.48 -14.13 8.92
N ASN A 188 8.55 -14.66 9.51
CA ASN A 188 9.57 -15.49 8.87
C ASN A 188 9.48 -16.98 9.23
N ILE A 189 8.50 -17.38 10.03
CA ILE A 189 8.32 -18.78 10.44
C ILE A 189 7.54 -19.54 9.36
N LYS A 190 8.11 -20.65 8.87
CA LYS A 190 7.45 -21.53 7.90
C LYS A 190 6.41 -22.45 8.55
N ASP A 191 6.70 -22.93 9.75
CA ASP A 191 5.84 -23.81 10.54
C ASP A 191 5.73 -23.28 11.98
N TRP A 192 4.51 -23.02 12.43
CA TRP A 192 4.24 -22.55 13.78
C TRP A 192 3.43 -23.63 14.49
N GLU A 193 4.10 -24.42 15.32
CA GLU A 193 3.48 -25.49 16.12
C GLU A 193 2.68 -26.46 15.22
N GLY A 194 3.25 -26.90 14.10
CA GLY A 194 2.59 -27.81 13.15
C GLY A 194 1.53 -27.17 12.24
N ILE A 195 1.36 -25.85 12.30
CA ILE A 195 0.59 -25.06 11.34
C ILE A 195 1.53 -24.47 10.28
N ASP A 196 1.33 -24.87 9.02
CA ASP A 196 2.08 -24.31 7.88
C ASP A 196 1.67 -22.85 7.62
N MET A 197 2.40 -21.93 8.25
CA MET A 197 2.14 -20.49 8.22
C MET A 197 2.16 -19.91 6.81
N ARG A 198 2.88 -20.53 5.88
CA ARG A 198 2.89 -20.10 4.47
C ARG A 198 1.50 -20.20 3.84
N LYS A 199 0.63 -21.08 4.34
CA LYS A 199 -0.75 -21.26 3.87
C LYS A 199 -1.73 -20.33 4.59
N GLU A 200 -1.41 -19.86 5.80
CA GLU A 200 -2.25 -18.99 6.62
C GLU A 200 -2.18 -17.51 6.18
N LYS A 201 -2.63 -17.25 4.93
CA LYS A 201 -2.47 -15.96 4.24
C LYS A 201 -3.06 -14.75 4.97
N LEU A 202 -4.12 -14.98 5.77
CA LEU A 202 -4.77 -13.93 6.56
C LEU A 202 -3.83 -13.30 7.59
N LEU A 203 -2.90 -14.08 8.14
CA LEU A 203 -1.96 -13.63 9.16
C LEU A 203 -0.74 -12.91 8.54
N LEU A 204 -0.46 -13.17 7.26
CA LEU A 204 0.67 -12.60 6.52
C LEU A 204 0.29 -11.38 5.67
N ASP A 205 -0.97 -10.91 5.72
CA ASP A 205 -1.49 -9.86 4.85
C ASP A 205 -1.35 -10.16 3.32
N LEU A 206 -1.29 -11.45 2.96
CA LEU A 206 -1.08 -11.94 1.58
C LEU A 206 -2.39 -12.37 0.89
N ILE A 207 -3.42 -11.55 1.01
CA ILE A 207 -4.81 -11.88 0.59
C ILE A 207 -5.34 -11.07 -0.59
N GLY A 208 -4.53 -10.17 -1.17
CA GLY A 208 -4.99 -9.18 -2.15
C GLY A 208 -5.71 -9.72 -3.39
N ASN A 209 -5.49 -11.00 -3.74
CA ASN A 209 -6.14 -11.66 -4.90
C ASN A 209 -7.26 -12.63 -4.50
N ARG A 210 -7.76 -12.56 -3.26
CA ARG A 210 -8.68 -13.58 -2.69
C ARG A 210 -10.06 -13.05 -2.34
N SER A 211 -10.38 -11.81 -2.75
CA SER A 211 -11.65 -11.12 -2.46
C SER A 211 -11.95 -10.98 -0.96
N LEU A 212 -10.94 -11.11 -0.10
CA LEU A 212 -11.02 -10.85 1.32
C LEU A 212 -10.43 -9.48 1.62
N TYR A 213 -11.00 -8.76 2.58
CA TYR A 213 -10.64 -7.39 2.90
C TYR A 213 -10.19 -7.29 4.36
N ASN A 214 -8.89 -7.19 4.60
CA ASN A 214 -8.40 -6.85 5.94
C ASN A 214 -8.60 -5.34 6.18
N ILE A 215 -9.02 -4.95 7.38
CA ILE A 215 -9.05 -3.55 7.78
C ILE A 215 -7.67 -2.88 7.77
N ASP A 216 -6.56 -3.61 7.91
CA ASP A 216 -5.21 -3.03 7.79
C ASP A 216 -4.90 -2.56 6.34
N GLY A 217 -5.66 -3.03 5.36
CA GLY A 217 -5.52 -2.63 3.95
C GLY A 217 -4.18 -3.01 3.33
N ILE A 218 -3.77 -2.25 2.31
CA ILE A 218 -2.45 -2.38 1.66
C ILE A 218 -1.63 -1.15 2.03
N GLY A 219 -0.57 -1.33 2.83
CA GLY A 219 0.15 -0.24 3.50
C GLY A 219 0.67 0.89 2.59
N VAL A 220 0.99 0.61 1.32
CA VAL A 220 1.48 1.62 0.35
C VAL A 220 0.39 2.56 -0.18
N THR A 221 -0.88 2.22 0.04
CA THR A 221 -2.07 2.99 -0.42
C THR A 221 -2.93 3.47 0.74
N GLU A 222 -2.47 3.30 1.96
CA GLU A 222 -3.25 3.57 3.17
C GLU A 222 -3.36 5.08 3.43
N GLN A 223 -4.59 5.56 3.59
CA GLN A 223 -4.89 6.97 3.83
C GLN A 223 -4.56 7.36 5.27
N PHE A 224 -4.13 8.61 5.49
CA PHE A 224 -3.78 9.11 6.83
C PHE A 224 -4.91 8.96 7.86
N ARG A 225 -6.15 9.29 7.47
CA ARG A 225 -7.32 9.14 8.36
C ARG A 225 -7.65 7.67 8.66
N TRP A 226 -7.41 6.78 7.71
CA TRP A 226 -7.56 5.34 7.92
C TRP A 226 -6.56 4.83 8.96
N LYS A 227 -5.28 5.21 8.83
CA LYS A 227 -4.23 4.91 9.82
C LYS A 227 -4.62 5.34 11.23
N LYS A 228 -5.23 6.52 11.36
CA LYS A 228 -5.66 7.08 12.64
C LYS A 228 -6.87 6.37 13.25
N ILE A 229 -7.83 5.93 12.44
CA ILE A 229 -8.91 5.05 12.93
C ILE A 229 -8.34 3.70 13.36
N LEU A 230 -7.44 3.11 12.58
CA LEU A 230 -6.79 1.85 12.98
C LEU A 230 -5.96 2.00 14.25
N SER A 231 -5.30 3.14 14.46
CA SER A 231 -4.57 3.37 15.71
C SER A 231 -5.53 3.40 16.90
N LEU A 232 -6.72 4.00 16.76
CA LEU A 232 -7.75 3.96 17.79
C LEU A 232 -8.21 2.52 18.06
N VAL A 233 -8.53 1.74 17.02
CA VAL A 233 -8.90 0.31 17.14
C VAL A 233 -7.83 -0.50 17.88
N LYS A 234 -6.54 -0.25 17.57
CA LYS A 234 -5.40 -0.98 18.15
C LYS A 234 -5.04 -0.53 19.56
N SER A 235 -5.31 0.73 19.92
CA SER A 235 -4.97 1.31 21.24
C SER A 235 -6.09 1.23 22.26
N ALA A 236 -7.34 1.11 21.81
CA ALA A 236 -8.50 1.12 22.69
C ALA A 236 -8.70 -0.22 23.41
N PRO A 237 -9.29 -0.23 24.61
CA PRO A 237 -9.80 -1.45 25.23
C PRO A 237 -10.70 -2.24 24.26
N PRO A 238 -10.71 -3.58 24.28
CA PRO A 238 -11.51 -4.39 23.36
C PRO A 238 -13.01 -4.04 23.30
N THR A 239 -13.58 -3.55 24.41
CA THR A 239 -14.98 -3.11 24.48
C THR A 239 -15.24 -1.80 23.73
N ASP A 240 -14.23 -0.94 23.59
CA ASP A 240 -14.36 0.37 22.95
C ASP A 240 -14.03 0.30 21.45
N SER A 241 -13.19 -0.64 21.03
CA SER A 241 -12.89 -0.86 19.61
C SER A 241 -14.03 -1.54 18.85
N LEU A 242 -14.95 -2.24 19.55
CA LEU A 242 -16.07 -2.96 18.96
C LEU A 242 -16.96 -2.07 18.08
N MET A 243 -17.28 -0.85 18.52
CA MET A 243 -18.10 0.06 17.73
C MET A 243 -17.44 0.43 16.40
N LEU A 244 -16.12 0.68 16.41
CA LEU A 244 -15.37 0.97 15.19
C LEU A 244 -15.31 -0.26 14.27
N LEU A 245 -15.10 -1.46 14.83
CA LEU A 245 -15.14 -2.71 14.05
C LEU A 245 -16.51 -2.93 13.39
N ASN A 246 -17.60 -2.65 14.12
CA ASN A 246 -18.96 -2.72 13.59
C ASN A 246 -19.16 -1.75 12.42
N LEU A 247 -18.78 -0.48 12.60
CA LEU A 247 -18.82 0.57 11.56
C LEU A 247 -17.95 0.24 10.34
N MET A 248 -16.82 -0.45 10.55
CA MET A 248 -15.89 -0.90 9.51
C MET A 248 -16.37 -2.16 8.78
N ASN A 249 -17.60 -2.63 9.03
CA ASN A 249 -18.15 -3.82 8.40
C ASN A 249 -17.28 -5.08 8.65
N VAL A 250 -16.74 -5.19 9.88
CA VAL A 250 -15.92 -6.33 10.29
C VAL A 250 -16.81 -7.47 10.77
N LYS A 251 -16.89 -8.54 9.97
CA LYS A 251 -17.63 -9.76 10.31
C LYS A 251 -16.78 -10.72 11.14
N TYR A 252 -15.52 -10.90 10.77
CA TYR A 252 -14.65 -11.88 11.41
C TYR A 252 -13.45 -11.24 12.10
N VAL A 253 -13.18 -11.69 13.33
CA VAL A 253 -11.99 -11.33 14.11
C VAL A 253 -11.13 -12.57 14.28
N VAL A 254 -9.88 -12.50 13.81
CA VAL A 254 -8.88 -13.55 13.93
C VAL A 254 -8.03 -13.30 15.16
N SER A 255 -8.03 -14.25 16.09
CA SER A 255 -7.29 -14.14 17.35
C SER A 255 -6.66 -15.48 17.74
N ILE A 256 -5.48 -15.43 18.35
CA ILE A 256 -4.83 -16.58 19.00
C ILE A 256 -5.27 -16.60 20.47
N PRO A 257 -5.10 -15.49 21.24
CA PRO A 257 -5.73 -15.40 22.55
C PRO A 257 -7.25 -15.55 22.45
N PRO A 258 -7.90 -16.23 23.40
CA PRO A 258 -9.35 -16.30 23.44
C PRO A 258 -9.96 -14.90 23.59
N ILE A 259 -11.10 -14.67 22.94
CA ILE A 259 -11.91 -13.47 23.11
C ILE A 259 -13.10 -13.85 23.99
N ASP A 260 -13.10 -13.39 25.23
CA ASP A 260 -14.19 -13.59 26.18
C ASP A 260 -15.12 -12.38 26.15
N SER A 261 -16.10 -12.41 25.24
CA SER A 261 -17.14 -11.39 25.13
C SER A 261 -18.40 -11.99 24.50
N PRO A 262 -19.60 -11.60 24.98
CA PRO A 262 -20.87 -12.06 24.41
C PRO A 262 -21.09 -11.55 22.97
N ASP A 263 -20.40 -10.49 22.55
CA ASP A 263 -20.52 -9.88 21.22
C ASP A 263 -19.88 -10.71 20.11
N PHE A 264 -19.02 -11.65 20.50
CA PHE A 264 -18.29 -12.52 19.59
C PHE A 264 -18.72 -13.98 19.74
N LYS A 265 -18.82 -14.69 18.62
CA LYS A 265 -19.08 -16.14 18.60
C LYS A 265 -17.91 -16.86 17.95
N LEU A 266 -17.29 -17.82 18.64
CA LEU A 266 -16.30 -18.68 18.01
C LEU A 266 -16.99 -19.52 16.91
N VAL A 267 -16.56 -19.38 15.66
CA VAL A 267 -17.16 -20.07 14.50
C VAL A 267 -16.20 -21.02 13.79
N HIS A 268 -14.89 -20.81 13.96
CA HIS A 268 -13.88 -21.69 13.40
C HIS A 268 -12.60 -21.64 14.23
N SER A 269 -11.88 -22.75 14.30
CA SER A 269 -10.57 -22.82 14.93
C SER A 269 -9.66 -23.81 14.18
N VAL A 270 -8.36 -23.49 14.20
CA VAL A 270 -7.30 -24.32 13.64
C VAL A 270 -6.26 -24.50 14.73
N TYR A 271 -6.03 -25.74 15.11
CA TYR A 271 -5.10 -26.11 16.17
C TYR A 271 -3.87 -26.81 15.58
N PRO A 272 -2.70 -26.67 16.23
CA PRO A 272 -1.58 -27.60 16.11
C PRO A 272 -2.04 -29.05 16.13
N ARG A 273 -1.46 -29.92 15.30
CA ARG A 273 -1.58 -31.37 15.55
C ARG A 273 -0.54 -31.73 16.60
N VAL A 274 -0.95 -31.93 17.85
CA VAL A 274 -0.08 -32.50 18.90
C VAL A 274 -0.40 -34.00 19.04
N GLU A 275 0.64 -34.83 19.08
CA GLU A 275 0.53 -36.29 19.18
C GLU A 275 -0.01 -36.77 20.55
N ASP A 276 -0.03 -35.90 21.57
CA ASP A 276 -0.45 -36.19 22.94
C ASP A 276 -1.86 -35.60 23.25
N PRO A 277 -2.89 -36.45 23.52
CA PRO A 277 -4.28 -36.02 23.77
C PRO A 277 -4.50 -35.15 25.02
N GLU A 278 -3.71 -35.31 26.08
CA GLU A 278 -3.87 -34.55 27.33
C GLU A 278 -3.28 -33.14 27.19
N LYS A 279 -2.13 -33.01 26.49
CA LYS A 279 -1.55 -31.71 26.12
C LYS A 279 -2.39 -30.93 25.10
N ASN A 280 -3.25 -31.60 24.34
CA ASN A 280 -4.08 -30.96 23.32
C ASN A 280 -5.05 -29.93 23.91
N LYS A 281 -5.75 -30.18 25.03
CA LYS A 281 -6.79 -29.24 25.53
C LYS A 281 -6.24 -27.88 26.00
N GLU A 282 -5.08 -27.87 26.66
CA GLU A 282 -4.44 -26.64 27.13
C GLU A 282 -3.73 -25.90 25.98
N MET A 283 -3.06 -26.64 25.09
CA MET A 283 -2.44 -26.09 23.87
C MET A 283 -3.47 -25.54 22.87
N GLU A 284 -4.64 -26.16 22.73
CA GLU A 284 -5.75 -25.66 21.90
C GLU A 284 -6.22 -24.28 22.37
N ARG A 285 -6.31 -24.08 23.70
CA ARG A 285 -6.65 -22.79 24.29
C ARG A 285 -5.58 -21.73 24.01
N ILE A 286 -4.30 -22.08 24.12
CA ILE A 286 -3.19 -21.11 24.12
C ILE A 286 -2.63 -20.82 22.71
N VAL A 287 -2.64 -21.80 21.80
CA VAL A 287 -1.88 -21.76 20.53
C VAL A 287 -2.77 -21.80 19.28
N GLY A 288 -4.02 -22.22 19.38
CA GLY A 288 -4.92 -22.29 18.22
C GLY A 288 -5.26 -20.94 17.59
N ILE A 289 -5.28 -20.88 16.24
CA ILE A 289 -5.85 -19.75 15.49
C ILE A 289 -7.37 -19.87 15.57
N LYS A 290 -8.04 -18.84 16.08
CA LYS A 290 -9.49 -18.81 16.31
C LYS A 290 -10.11 -17.69 15.47
N ILE A 291 -11.26 -17.98 14.85
CA ILE A 291 -12.04 -17.02 14.09
C ILE A 291 -13.36 -16.81 14.82
N TYR A 292 -13.60 -15.56 15.21
CA TYR A 292 -14.80 -15.12 15.90
C TYR A 292 -15.68 -14.33 14.94
N GLU A 293 -16.96 -14.65 14.88
CA GLU A 293 -17.99 -13.85 14.23
C GLU A 293 -18.44 -12.72 15.15
N ASN A 294 -18.43 -11.51 14.64
CA ASN A 294 -18.94 -10.31 15.28
C ASN A 294 -20.45 -10.22 15.08
N LYS A 295 -21.21 -10.45 16.15
CA LYS A 295 -22.68 -10.48 16.12
C LYS A 295 -23.30 -9.10 15.85
N ASN A 296 -22.54 -8.04 16.09
CA ASN A 296 -22.99 -6.65 15.99
C ASN A 296 -22.48 -5.95 14.72
N MET A 297 -21.97 -6.69 13.73
CA MET A 297 -21.51 -6.14 12.46
C MET A 297 -22.58 -5.26 11.81
N LEU A 298 -22.19 -4.08 11.33
CA LEU A 298 -23.04 -3.25 10.49
C LEU A 298 -22.81 -3.60 9.01
N PRO A 299 -23.87 -3.59 8.19
CA PRO A 299 -23.72 -3.78 6.75
C PRO A 299 -22.84 -2.66 6.17
N ARG A 300 -22.25 -2.93 5.00
CA ARG A 300 -21.33 -1.99 4.35
C ARG A 300 -22.02 -0.67 3.96
N ALA A 301 -23.32 -0.71 3.70
CA ALA A 301 -24.15 0.47 3.48
C ALA A 301 -25.45 0.37 4.29
N PHE A 302 -25.88 1.47 4.91
CA PHE A 302 -27.14 1.56 5.66
C PHE A 302 -27.62 3.00 5.76
N LEU A 303 -28.90 3.17 6.06
CA LEU A 303 -29.51 4.48 6.27
C LEU A 303 -29.30 4.97 7.72
N VAL A 304 -29.12 6.27 7.88
CA VAL A 304 -28.92 6.96 9.16
C VAL A 304 -29.80 8.21 9.21
N PRO A 305 -30.69 8.37 10.19
CA PRO A 305 -31.70 9.43 10.19
C PRO A 305 -31.20 10.77 10.70
N ASN A 306 -30.18 10.83 11.56
CA ASN A 306 -29.74 12.08 12.17
C ASN A 306 -28.29 12.38 11.80
N CYS A 307 -27.91 13.65 11.82
CA CYS A 307 -26.53 14.10 11.75
C CYS A 307 -26.17 15.02 12.91
N LYS A 308 -24.87 15.10 13.19
CA LYS A 308 -24.29 16.10 14.09
C LYS A 308 -23.02 16.65 13.46
N LEU A 309 -22.89 17.97 13.46
CA LEU A 309 -21.67 18.63 13.01
C LEU A 309 -20.56 18.48 14.04
N VAL A 310 -19.36 18.23 13.55
CA VAL A 310 -18.15 18.06 14.35
C VAL A 310 -17.12 19.07 13.91
N LYS A 311 -16.61 19.86 14.85
CA LYS A 311 -15.71 20.99 14.54
C LYS A 311 -14.23 20.60 14.55
N ASN A 312 -13.87 19.56 15.29
CA ASN A 312 -12.48 19.14 15.49
C ASN A 312 -12.34 17.63 15.69
N GLU A 313 -11.11 17.13 15.58
CA GLU A 313 -10.81 15.70 15.73
C GLU A 313 -11.05 15.17 17.15
N GLY A 314 -10.97 16.01 18.17
CA GLY A 314 -11.18 15.62 19.57
C GLY A 314 -12.62 15.17 19.84
N GLU A 315 -13.59 15.81 19.17
CA GLU A 315 -15.01 15.44 19.24
C GLU A 315 -15.29 14.08 18.62
N TYR A 316 -14.63 13.71 17.50
CA TYR A 316 -14.73 12.36 16.94
C TYR A 316 -14.25 11.30 17.94
N LYS A 317 -13.11 11.54 18.61
CA LYS A 317 -12.58 10.60 19.61
C LYS A 317 -13.55 10.41 20.77
N ARG A 318 -14.12 11.50 21.31
CA ARG A 318 -15.11 11.43 22.40
C ARG A 318 -16.34 10.63 21.98
N PHE A 319 -16.83 10.87 20.76
CA PHE A 319 -17.97 10.13 20.22
C PHE A 319 -17.66 8.64 20.04
N PHE A 320 -16.47 8.31 19.54
CA PHE A 320 -16.06 6.92 19.39
C PHE A 320 -15.87 6.17 20.72
N GLN A 321 -15.82 6.89 21.84
CA GLN A 321 -15.73 6.32 23.18
C GLN A 321 -17.10 6.32 23.90
N ASP A 322 -18.11 6.98 23.36
CA ASP A 322 -19.44 7.05 23.96
C ASP A 322 -20.26 5.80 23.60
N ARG A 323 -20.54 4.99 24.62
CA ARG A 323 -21.23 3.71 24.49
C ARG A 323 -22.74 3.83 24.31
N LEU A 324 -23.32 4.99 24.62
CA LEU A 324 -24.77 5.21 24.49
C LEU A 324 -25.18 5.54 23.05
N LEU A 325 -24.21 5.90 22.21
CA LEU A 325 -24.45 6.29 20.83
C LEU A 325 -24.53 5.07 19.91
N LYS A 326 -25.70 4.88 19.29
CA LYS A 326 -25.94 3.82 18.31
C LYS A 326 -25.47 4.29 16.92
N PRO A 327 -24.52 3.61 16.26
CA PRO A 327 -23.99 4.08 14.97
C PRO A 327 -25.02 4.14 13.83
N LYS A 328 -26.16 3.44 13.96
CA LYS A 328 -27.28 3.50 13.00
C LYS A 328 -28.18 4.72 13.18
N SER A 329 -28.09 5.47 14.28
CA SER A 329 -28.99 6.60 14.54
C SER A 329 -28.39 7.96 14.22
N LEU A 330 -27.06 8.09 14.21
CA LEU A 330 -26.38 9.38 14.09
C LEU A 330 -25.10 9.28 13.25
N VAL A 331 -24.98 10.17 12.27
CA VAL A 331 -23.74 10.36 11.48
C VAL A 331 -23.05 11.66 11.89
N LEU A 332 -21.74 11.61 12.07
CA LEU A 332 -20.92 12.78 12.34
C LEU A 332 -20.37 13.37 11.06
N LEU A 333 -20.63 14.66 10.81
CA LEU A 333 -20.23 15.34 9.57
C LEU A 333 -19.32 16.52 9.87
N GLU A 334 -18.44 16.85 8.92
CA GLU A 334 -17.56 18.03 9.01
C GLU A 334 -18.19 19.29 8.43
N LYS A 335 -19.19 19.13 7.57
CA LYS A 335 -19.86 20.21 6.82
C LYS A 335 -21.36 20.01 6.90
N GLN A 336 -22.08 21.14 7.02
CA GLN A 336 -23.53 21.20 6.95
C GLN A 336 -24.02 20.82 5.54
N PRO A 337 -24.78 19.73 5.39
CA PRO A 337 -25.33 19.32 4.10
C PRO A 337 -26.48 20.23 3.64
N GLU A 338 -26.60 20.42 2.34
CA GLU A 338 -27.69 21.20 1.75
C GLU A 338 -29.05 20.55 2.01
N GLY A 339 -30.01 21.34 2.49
CA GLY A 339 -31.38 20.88 2.72
C GLY A 339 -31.54 19.88 3.88
N PHE A 340 -30.54 19.69 4.75
CA PHE A 340 -30.65 18.81 5.91
C PHE A 340 -30.08 19.47 7.16
N ASP A 341 -30.93 19.83 8.11
CA ASP A 341 -30.53 20.53 9.33
C ASP A 341 -29.98 19.57 10.41
N CYS A 342 -28.67 19.66 10.69
CA CYS A 342 -28.00 18.84 11.70
C CYS A 342 -28.08 19.44 13.12
N GLU A 343 -28.68 20.61 13.29
CA GLU A 343 -28.88 21.27 14.59
C GLU A 343 -30.28 20.96 15.17
N LYS A 344 -31.18 20.37 14.37
CA LYS A 344 -32.47 19.87 14.86
C LYS A 344 -32.30 18.82 15.96
N LYS A 345 -33.24 18.83 16.91
CA LYS A 345 -33.30 17.81 17.97
C LYS A 345 -33.40 16.41 17.34
N ILE A 346 -32.44 15.56 17.70
CA ILE A 346 -32.40 14.14 17.36
C ILE A 346 -33.69 13.49 17.87
N ASN A 347 -34.45 12.84 16.99
CA ASN A 347 -35.59 12.02 17.41
C ASN A 347 -35.08 10.64 17.86
N PRO A 348 -35.09 10.32 19.17
CA PRO A 348 -34.57 9.06 19.68
C PRO A 348 -35.44 7.85 19.31
N ASP A 349 -36.72 8.08 18.98
CA ASP A 349 -37.70 7.03 18.64
C ASP A 349 -37.77 6.74 17.13
N PHE A 350 -36.91 7.39 16.32
CA PHE A 350 -36.86 7.12 14.88
C PHE A 350 -36.42 5.68 14.62
N LYS A 351 -37.38 4.81 14.32
CA LYS A 351 -37.13 3.45 13.85
C LYS A 351 -36.86 3.52 12.36
N ASN A 352 -35.60 3.28 11.98
CA ASN A 352 -35.23 3.25 10.58
C ASN A 352 -35.80 2.01 9.89
N GLN A 353 -36.90 2.21 9.16
CA GLN A 353 -37.57 1.17 8.35
C GLN A 353 -37.05 1.11 6.92
N GLY A 354 -36.12 1.99 6.54
CA GLY A 354 -35.53 1.98 5.21
C GLY A 354 -34.62 0.78 4.99
N SER A 355 -34.45 0.41 3.72
CA SER A 355 -33.61 -0.70 3.29
C SER A 355 -32.57 -0.24 2.28
N VAL A 356 -31.42 -0.93 2.28
CA VAL A 356 -30.34 -0.73 1.32
C VAL A 356 -29.93 -2.10 0.81
N LYS A 357 -29.95 -2.25 -0.51
CA LYS A 357 -29.55 -3.48 -1.20
C LYS A 357 -28.42 -3.16 -2.16
N THR A 358 -27.35 -3.95 -2.10
CA THR A 358 -26.21 -3.80 -3.01
C THR A 358 -26.43 -4.63 -4.26
N ASN A 359 -26.55 -3.96 -5.41
CA ASN A 359 -26.70 -4.62 -6.71
C ASN A 359 -25.35 -5.03 -7.30
N SER A 360 -24.37 -4.14 -7.23
CA SER A 360 -23.01 -4.42 -7.68
C SER A 360 -21.99 -3.69 -6.83
N TYR A 361 -20.87 -4.35 -6.53
CA TYR A 361 -19.76 -3.75 -5.81
C TYR A 361 -18.44 -4.06 -6.53
N LYS A 362 -17.90 -3.06 -7.23
CA LYS A 362 -16.63 -3.14 -7.97
C LYS A 362 -15.64 -2.10 -7.45
N SER A 363 -14.39 -2.20 -7.87
CA SER A 363 -13.31 -1.31 -7.40
C SER A 363 -13.54 0.16 -7.74
N ASN A 364 -14.21 0.46 -8.86
CA ASN A 364 -14.46 1.81 -9.36
C ASN A 364 -15.95 2.20 -9.42
N THR A 365 -16.87 1.25 -9.17
CA THR A 365 -18.31 1.50 -9.22
C THR A 365 -19.04 0.74 -8.12
N VAL A 366 -20.04 1.36 -7.50
CA VAL A 366 -20.95 0.69 -6.54
C VAL A 366 -22.38 1.10 -6.88
N ASP A 367 -23.24 0.11 -7.13
CA ASP A 367 -24.66 0.30 -7.45
C ASP A 367 -25.53 -0.22 -6.30
N LEU A 368 -26.41 0.64 -5.78
CA LEU A 368 -27.26 0.38 -4.63
C LEU A 368 -28.72 0.72 -4.94
N GLU A 369 -29.63 -0.12 -4.47
CA GLU A 369 -31.06 0.15 -4.35
C GLU A 369 -31.36 0.62 -2.92
N VAL A 370 -31.99 1.78 -2.78
CA VAL A 370 -32.28 2.37 -1.47
C VAL A 370 -33.78 2.68 -1.39
N ASN A 371 -34.46 2.17 -0.38
CA ASN A 371 -35.81 2.58 -0.03
C ASN A 371 -35.73 3.32 1.31
N SER A 372 -36.07 4.61 1.32
CA SER A 372 -35.96 5.44 2.51
C SER A 372 -37.34 6.02 2.88
N PRO A 373 -37.79 5.88 4.14
CA PRO A 373 -39.12 6.36 4.55
C PRO A 373 -39.17 7.88 4.75
N ASP A 374 -38.01 8.53 4.93
CA ASP A 374 -37.89 9.96 5.18
C ASP A 374 -36.55 10.44 4.59
N ARG A 375 -36.28 11.74 4.64
CA ARG A 375 -34.96 12.27 4.31
C ARG A 375 -33.93 11.76 5.32
N GLN A 376 -32.89 11.09 4.84
CA GLN A 376 -31.86 10.43 5.66
C GLN A 376 -30.49 10.45 4.98
N PHE A 377 -29.47 9.93 5.65
CA PHE A 377 -28.15 9.69 5.06
C PHE A 377 -28.00 8.22 4.68
N LEU A 378 -27.61 7.94 3.44
CA LEU A 378 -27.01 6.66 3.09
C LEU A 378 -25.54 6.70 3.52
N PHE A 379 -25.23 6.02 4.61
CA PHE A 379 -23.87 5.82 5.09
C PHE A 379 -23.21 4.64 4.37
N MET A 380 -21.93 4.77 4.04
CA MET A 380 -21.11 3.68 3.53
C MET A 380 -19.82 3.55 4.31
N SER A 381 -19.49 2.31 4.68
CA SER A 381 -18.24 1.92 5.35
C SER A 381 -16.99 2.01 4.44
N ASP A 382 -17.03 2.81 3.37
CA ASP A 382 -15.89 3.06 2.49
C ASP A 382 -15.24 4.39 2.81
N SER A 383 -13.92 4.46 2.67
CA SER A 383 -13.16 5.69 2.89
C SER A 383 -13.61 6.80 1.95
N PHE A 384 -13.87 7.98 2.49
CA PHE A 384 -14.01 9.21 1.72
C PHE A 384 -12.69 9.49 0.99
N TYR A 385 -12.73 9.58 -0.34
CA TYR A 385 -11.56 9.88 -1.16
C TYR A 385 -11.91 10.76 -2.35
N PRO A 386 -11.11 11.80 -2.68
CA PRO A 386 -11.34 12.65 -3.84
C PRO A 386 -11.39 11.87 -5.16
N GLY A 387 -12.28 12.27 -6.06
CA GLY A 387 -12.49 11.61 -7.36
C GLY A 387 -13.67 10.64 -7.40
N TRP A 388 -14.24 10.28 -6.25
CA TRP A 388 -15.56 9.63 -6.23
C TRP A 388 -16.67 10.64 -6.47
N LYS A 389 -17.63 10.26 -7.31
CA LYS A 389 -18.91 10.92 -7.53
C LYS A 389 -20.04 10.00 -7.09
N VAL A 390 -21.18 10.58 -6.76
CA VAL A 390 -22.40 9.82 -6.46
C VAL A 390 -23.56 10.41 -7.23
N PHE A 391 -24.37 9.53 -7.81
CA PHE A 391 -25.58 9.87 -8.55
C PHE A 391 -26.77 9.22 -7.86
N VAL A 392 -27.79 10.01 -7.55
CA VAL A 392 -29.08 9.55 -7.01
C VAL A 392 -30.11 9.79 -8.10
N ASP A 393 -30.66 8.71 -8.64
CA ASP A 393 -31.57 8.72 -9.80
C ASP A 393 -31.01 9.52 -10.99
N GLY A 394 -29.71 9.32 -11.26
CA GLY A 394 -28.98 9.98 -12.35
C GLY A 394 -28.49 11.40 -12.04
N ASN A 395 -28.92 12.01 -10.93
CA ASN A 395 -28.50 13.36 -10.55
C ASN A 395 -27.29 13.31 -9.62
N GLU A 396 -26.22 14.04 -9.96
CA GLU A 396 -25.03 14.13 -9.11
C GLU A 396 -25.37 14.78 -7.77
N LYS A 397 -24.89 14.18 -6.67
CA LYS A 397 -25.05 14.70 -5.31
C LYS A 397 -23.69 14.85 -4.63
N GLU A 398 -23.65 15.69 -3.59
CA GLU A 398 -22.44 15.85 -2.77
C GLU A 398 -22.19 14.58 -1.94
N ILE A 399 -20.96 14.07 -2.00
CA ILE A 399 -20.48 13.07 -1.05
C ILE A 399 -19.98 13.80 0.20
N LEU A 400 -20.51 13.41 1.35
CA LEU A 400 -20.15 13.95 2.65
C LEU A 400 -19.14 13.03 3.34
N ARG A 401 -18.19 13.63 4.06
CA ARG A 401 -17.30 12.87 4.94
C ARG A 401 -18.03 12.58 6.26
N ALA A 402 -18.21 11.30 6.54
CA ALA A 402 -18.97 10.78 7.66
C ALA A 402 -18.06 10.07 8.66
N ASN A 403 -18.32 10.24 9.96
CA ASN A 403 -17.64 9.52 11.04
C ASN A 403 -16.11 9.49 10.84
N TYR A 404 -15.53 10.67 10.62
CA TYR A 404 -14.12 10.96 10.38
C TYR A 404 -13.52 10.41 9.07
N LEU A 405 -13.92 9.22 8.64
CA LEU A 405 -13.24 8.47 7.58
C LEU A 405 -14.16 8.08 6.43
N PHE A 406 -15.41 7.80 6.73
CA PHE A 406 -16.36 7.16 5.83
C PHE A 406 -17.04 8.16 4.91
N ARG A 407 -17.87 7.67 3.99
CA ARG A 407 -18.67 8.51 3.10
C ARG A 407 -20.17 8.37 3.37
N ALA A 408 -20.90 9.45 3.18
CA ALA A 408 -22.36 9.46 3.23
C ALA A 408 -22.94 10.36 2.13
N VAL A 409 -24.20 10.15 1.78
CA VAL A 409 -24.97 10.99 0.85
C VAL A 409 -26.39 11.18 1.39
N VAL A 410 -26.97 12.36 1.22
CA VAL A 410 -28.37 12.63 1.58
C VAL A 410 -29.30 11.95 0.58
N ILE A 411 -30.25 11.17 1.07
CA ILE A 411 -31.29 10.49 0.32
C ILE A 411 -32.65 11.03 0.76
N GLY A 412 -33.56 11.26 -0.18
CA GLY A 412 -34.94 11.68 0.09
C GLY A 412 -35.84 10.50 0.44
N PRO A 413 -37.12 10.76 0.77
CA PRO A 413 -38.10 9.69 0.91
C PRO A 413 -38.41 9.05 -0.45
N GLY A 414 -38.58 7.73 -0.46
CA GLY A 414 -38.93 6.94 -1.64
C GLY A 414 -37.89 5.89 -2.01
N GLU A 415 -38.06 5.31 -3.20
CA GLU A 415 -37.13 4.36 -3.80
C GLU A 415 -36.15 5.10 -4.72
N HIS A 416 -34.86 4.80 -4.56
CA HIS A 416 -33.77 5.48 -5.22
C HIS A 416 -32.73 4.48 -5.75
N GLN A 417 -32.23 4.75 -6.94
CA GLN A 417 -31.06 4.10 -7.50
C GLN A 417 -29.83 4.97 -7.22
N VAL A 418 -28.90 4.46 -6.44
CA VAL A 418 -27.69 5.19 -6.04
C VAL A 418 -26.46 4.54 -6.66
N ARG A 419 -25.73 5.31 -7.48
CA ARG A 419 -24.49 4.89 -8.12
C ARG A 419 -23.32 5.73 -7.63
N PHE A 420 -22.32 5.08 -7.04
CA PHE A 420 -21.00 5.66 -6.82
C PHE A 420 -20.08 5.31 -7.98
N GLU A 421 -19.34 6.29 -8.49
CA GLU A 421 -18.39 6.10 -9.59
C GLU A 421 -17.07 6.82 -9.29
N TYR A 422 -15.94 6.14 -9.50
CA TYR A 422 -14.61 6.72 -9.35
C TYR A 422 -14.14 7.31 -10.68
N ASP A 423 -14.19 8.64 -10.79
CA ASP A 423 -13.90 9.43 -11.98
C ASP A 423 -12.89 10.56 -11.67
N PRO A 424 -11.60 10.24 -11.39
CA PRO A 424 -10.62 11.22 -10.94
C PRO A 424 -10.09 12.11 -12.08
N LEU A 425 -10.07 13.43 -11.85
CA LEU A 425 -9.51 14.41 -12.80
C LEU A 425 -8.03 14.15 -13.13
N SER A 426 -7.24 13.68 -12.16
CA SER A 426 -5.82 13.38 -12.34
C SER A 426 -5.57 12.32 -13.41
N PHE A 427 -6.44 11.33 -13.53
CA PHE A 427 -6.35 10.31 -14.58
C PHE A 427 -6.63 10.91 -15.96
N LYS A 428 -7.66 11.76 -16.08
CA LYS A 428 -7.99 12.45 -17.35
C LYS A 428 -6.87 13.37 -17.81
N LEU A 429 -6.28 14.15 -16.89
CA LEU A 429 -5.13 15.01 -17.17
C LEU A 429 -3.91 14.19 -17.60
N GLY A 430 -3.58 13.12 -16.87
CA GLY A 430 -2.47 12.23 -17.21
C GLY A 430 -2.63 11.58 -18.59
N LEU A 431 -3.85 11.12 -18.93
CA LEU A 431 -4.16 10.58 -20.24
C LEU A 431 -4.00 11.64 -21.34
N THR A 432 -4.50 12.85 -21.11
CA THR A 432 -4.41 13.97 -22.07
C THR A 432 -2.95 14.34 -22.35
N ILE A 433 -2.14 14.50 -21.29
CA ILE A 433 -0.69 14.77 -21.43
C ILE A 433 0.00 13.64 -22.19
N THR A 434 -0.34 12.39 -21.90
CA THR A 434 0.24 11.22 -22.57
C THR A 434 -0.06 11.25 -24.07
N VAL A 435 -1.32 11.50 -24.46
CA VAL A 435 -1.73 11.60 -25.86
C VAL A 435 -1.00 12.73 -26.58
N ILE A 436 -0.96 13.93 -25.97
CA ILE A 436 -0.25 15.08 -26.52
C ILE A 436 1.24 14.78 -26.71
N THR A 437 1.88 14.14 -25.73
CA THR A 437 3.30 13.74 -25.80
C THR A 437 3.54 12.77 -26.96
N PHE A 438 2.69 11.75 -27.11
CA PHE A 438 2.81 10.81 -28.23
C PHE A 438 2.63 11.49 -29.59
N LEU A 439 1.72 12.45 -29.71
CA LEU A 439 1.53 13.24 -30.92
C LEU A 439 2.80 14.03 -31.26
N PHE A 440 3.39 14.75 -30.30
CA PHE A 440 4.63 15.49 -30.52
C PHE A 440 5.82 14.58 -30.86
N CYS A 441 5.98 13.45 -30.16
CA CYS A 441 7.02 12.47 -30.48
C CYS A 441 6.82 11.89 -31.89
N GLY A 442 5.59 11.57 -32.27
CA GLY A 442 5.26 11.08 -33.62
C GLY A 442 5.60 12.09 -34.71
N ILE A 443 5.24 13.36 -34.53
CA ILE A 443 5.57 14.46 -35.44
C ILE A 443 7.08 14.62 -35.57
N TYR A 444 7.82 14.62 -34.44
CA TYR A 444 9.27 14.75 -34.43
C TYR A 444 9.95 13.61 -35.20
N LEU A 445 9.54 12.35 -34.95
CA LEU A 445 10.09 11.19 -35.66
C LEU A 445 9.77 11.21 -37.16
N PHE A 446 8.58 11.68 -37.55
CA PHE A 446 8.18 11.81 -38.95
C PHE A 446 9.04 12.86 -39.67
N GLN A 447 9.22 14.04 -39.07
CA GLN A 447 10.10 15.09 -39.62
C GLN A 447 11.56 14.64 -39.71
N GLY A 448 12.05 13.89 -38.72
CA GLY A 448 13.40 13.33 -38.72
C GLY A 448 13.64 12.32 -39.85
N ARG A 449 12.65 11.48 -40.18
CA ARG A 449 12.74 10.55 -41.33
C ARG A 449 12.77 11.29 -42.66
N ASN A 450 11.96 12.33 -42.83
CA ASN A 450 11.95 13.11 -44.06
C ASN A 450 13.29 13.84 -44.27
N ARG A 451 13.87 14.43 -43.21
CA ARG A 451 15.20 15.07 -43.30
C ARG A 451 16.31 14.11 -43.70
N ARG A 452 16.32 12.87 -43.18
CA ARG A 452 17.31 11.84 -43.56
C ARG A 452 17.15 11.39 -45.01
N LYS A 453 15.92 11.20 -45.48
CA LYS A 453 15.66 10.90 -46.91
C LYS A 453 16.13 12.01 -47.83
N THR A 454 15.93 13.28 -47.47
CA THR A 454 16.41 14.40 -48.29
C THR A 454 17.94 14.47 -48.32
N GLN A 455 18.63 14.14 -47.22
CA GLN A 455 20.09 14.09 -47.17
C GLN A 455 20.69 12.93 -47.99
N GLU A 456 20.09 11.73 -47.95
CA GLU A 456 20.53 10.57 -48.77
C GLU A 456 20.28 10.75 -50.28
N ILE A 457 19.33 11.61 -50.69
CA ILE A 457 19.09 11.93 -52.10
C ILE A 457 20.04 13.03 -52.61
N SER A 458 20.66 13.78 -51.69
CA SER A 458 21.59 14.88 -52.01
C SER A 458 23.08 14.52 -51.93
N SER A 459 23.42 13.29 -51.51
CA SER A 459 24.76 12.70 -51.50
C SER A 459 24.88 11.65 -52.59
#